data_AF-A0A6H5KZM2-F1
#
_entry.id   AF-A0A6H5KZM2-F1
#
_cell.length_a   1.000
_cell.length_b   1.000
_cell.length_c   1.000
_cell.angle_alpha   90.00
_cell.angle_beta   90.00
_cell.angle_gamma   90.00
#
_symmetry.space_group_name_H-M   'P 1'
#
loop_
_entity.id
_entity.type
_entity.pdbx_description
1 polymer ?
#
loop_
_entity_poly.entity_id
_entity_poly.type
_entity_poly.pdbx_seq_one_letter_code
_entity_poly.pdbx_strand_id
1 'polypeptide(L)'
;MAGVVWPAALLKLEFGTMFNKPIAVVWWPAPLQQLSFGDSFNQSIAGVMWPASLLKLDLGNLFTKPIAEVVWPASLQQLSLGYSFNQPIVGVVWPAALLKLDLGTMLNEPIAGVVWSASLQQVLFGNDLKRSIVGLVWPASLLKLDLGRRFNQPVAGVVWPASLLQLSLGLSFNQPFVGAVWASSRQKLSFGYYYNQDVVGVLDLGREFNQPVAEVMWPTSLQQLSFGYYFDQPIFGVVRPASLQQLSFGYYFNQPIAEVVWPTSLLKLDLGSMFNNPIDGVVWPKSLQQLGERSTTTPPE
;
A
#
# COMPACT_ATOMS: atom_id res chain seq x y z
N MET A 1 -4.99 -16.63 31.88
CA MET A 1 -3.57 -16.37 32.24
C MET A 1 -3.46 -15.62 33.58
N ALA A 2 -4.39 -15.78 34.52
CA ALA A 2 -4.31 -15.09 35.81
C ALA A 2 -3.18 -15.67 36.67
N GLY A 3 -2.41 -14.82 37.37
CA GLY A 3 -1.39 -15.26 38.34
C GLY A 3 -0.05 -15.70 37.74
N VAL A 4 0.21 -15.45 36.45
CA VAL A 4 1.53 -15.73 35.85
C VAL A 4 2.58 -14.76 36.42
N VAL A 5 3.68 -15.30 36.93
CA VAL A 5 4.86 -14.52 37.36
C VAL A 5 5.84 -14.47 36.20
N TRP A 6 6.05 -13.27 35.66
CA TRP A 6 6.98 -13.06 34.56
C TRP A 6 8.41 -12.80 35.03
N PRO A 7 9.43 -13.14 34.23
CA PRO A 7 10.79 -12.69 34.49
C PRO A 7 10.85 -11.15 34.55
N ALA A 8 11.49 -10.60 35.59
CA ALA A 8 11.52 -9.17 35.84
C ALA A 8 12.19 -8.34 34.71
N ALA A 9 13.05 -8.96 33.90
CA ALA A 9 13.76 -8.34 32.79
C ALA A 9 13.19 -8.73 31.40
N LEU A 10 11.96 -9.27 31.34
CA LEU A 10 11.37 -9.72 30.07
C LEU A 10 11.02 -8.53 29.17
N LEU A 11 11.81 -8.33 28.11
CA LEU A 11 11.60 -7.26 27.12
C LEU A 11 10.73 -7.70 25.92
N LYS A 12 10.74 -9.00 25.61
CA LYS A 12 10.06 -9.58 24.45
C LYS A 12 9.34 -10.86 24.86
N LEU A 13 8.08 -10.98 24.45
CA LEU A 13 7.27 -12.17 24.68
C LEU A 13 6.59 -12.58 23.38
N GLU A 14 6.76 -13.85 23.00
CA GLU A 14 6.10 -14.46 21.85
C GLU A 14 5.37 -15.70 22.33
N PHE A 15 4.08 -15.77 22.05
CA PHE A 15 3.28 -16.95 22.33
C PHE A 15 3.36 -17.96 21.19
N GLY A 16 3.33 -19.25 21.52
CA GLY A 16 3.26 -20.32 20.52
C GLY A 16 2.00 -20.22 19.65
N THR A 17 2.07 -20.78 18.44
CA THR A 17 1.02 -20.67 17.39
C THR A 17 -0.39 -21.07 17.84
N MET A 18 -0.51 -22.00 18.78
CA MET A 18 -1.80 -22.50 19.31
C MET A 18 -2.32 -21.71 20.53
N PHE A 19 -1.61 -20.68 20.99
CA PHE A 19 -2.02 -19.92 22.17
C PHE A 19 -3.33 -19.16 21.92
N ASN A 20 -4.35 -19.47 22.72
CA ASN A 20 -5.66 -18.81 22.65
C ASN A 20 -6.33 -18.75 24.03
N LYS A 21 -5.56 -18.34 25.06
CA LYS A 21 -6.07 -18.24 26.43
C LYS A 21 -6.43 -16.78 26.78
N PRO A 22 -7.47 -16.53 27.60
CA PRO A 22 -7.87 -15.17 27.97
C PRO A 22 -6.76 -14.38 28.66
N ILE A 23 -6.64 -13.11 28.29
CA ILE A 23 -5.61 -12.17 28.77
C ILE A 23 -6.14 -10.95 29.52
N ALA A 24 -7.45 -10.82 29.74
CA ALA A 24 -8.07 -9.64 30.33
C ALA A 24 -7.50 -9.23 31.70
N VAL A 25 -7.07 -10.21 32.51
CA VAL A 25 -6.55 -10.02 33.87
C VAL A 25 -5.05 -10.31 33.99
N VAL A 26 -4.31 -10.19 32.88
CA VAL A 26 -2.85 -10.42 32.88
C VAL A 26 -2.12 -9.17 33.32
N TRP A 27 -1.24 -9.34 34.30
CA TRP A 27 -0.26 -8.35 34.69
C TRP A 27 0.99 -8.55 33.86
N TRP A 28 1.16 -7.75 32.81
CA TRP A 28 2.34 -7.84 31.94
C TRP A 28 3.59 -7.30 32.67
N PRO A 29 4.79 -7.82 32.37
CA PRO A 29 6.01 -7.32 32.98
C PRO A 29 6.24 -5.86 32.56
N ALA A 30 6.56 -5.01 33.52
CA ALA A 30 6.72 -3.57 33.33
C ALA A 30 7.72 -3.16 32.24
N PRO A 31 8.83 -3.89 31.95
CA PRO A 31 9.74 -3.52 30.87
C PRO A 31 9.41 -4.17 29.53
N LEU A 32 8.26 -4.85 29.38
CA LEU A 32 7.90 -5.52 28.13
C LEU A 32 7.73 -4.51 26.99
N GLN A 33 8.54 -4.65 25.95
CA GLN A 33 8.55 -3.76 24.78
C GLN A 33 7.90 -4.40 23.55
N GLN A 34 7.95 -5.73 23.43
CA GLN A 34 7.43 -6.44 22.27
C GLN A 34 6.57 -7.62 22.71
N LEU A 35 5.35 -7.66 22.18
CA LEU A 35 4.40 -8.74 22.45
C LEU A 35 3.84 -9.25 21.12
N SER A 36 4.02 -10.55 20.88
CA SER A 36 3.44 -11.24 19.73
C SER A 36 2.58 -12.42 20.20
N PHE A 37 1.35 -12.45 19.73
CA PHE A 37 0.47 -13.58 19.90
C PHE A 37 0.62 -14.56 18.73
N GLY A 38 0.54 -15.85 19.02
CA GLY A 38 0.57 -16.88 18.00
C GLY A 38 -0.70 -16.88 17.14
N ASP A 39 -0.63 -17.57 16.00
CA ASP A 39 -1.69 -17.58 14.97
C ASP A 39 -3.11 -17.80 15.48
N SER A 40 -3.29 -18.64 16.50
CA SER A 40 -4.61 -19.03 17.01
C SER A 40 -5.23 -18.06 18.00
N PHE A 41 -4.55 -16.97 18.37
CA PHE A 41 -5.08 -16.04 19.35
C PHE A 41 -6.32 -15.33 18.82
N ASN A 42 -7.44 -15.52 19.52
CA ASN A 42 -8.71 -14.87 19.17
C ASN A 42 -9.55 -14.61 20.43
N GLN A 43 -8.91 -14.14 21.48
CA GLN A 43 -9.60 -13.70 22.70
C GLN A 43 -9.89 -12.19 22.64
N SER A 44 -10.91 -11.75 23.38
CA SER A 44 -11.17 -10.32 23.52
C SER A 44 -9.98 -9.64 24.18
N ILE A 45 -9.65 -8.45 23.66
CA ILE A 45 -8.62 -7.56 24.22
C ILE A 45 -9.23 -6.29 24.84
N ALA A 46 -10.56 -6.20 24.92
CA ALA A 46 -11.23 -5.12 25.63
C ALA A 46 -10.84 -5.15 27.12
N GLY A 47 -10.50 -3.99 27.67
CA GLY A 47 -10.08 -3.84 29.07
C GLY A 47 -8.71 -4.43 29.42
N VAL A 48 -7.93 -4.92 28.45
CA VAL A 48 -6.56 -5.38 28.72
C VAL A 48 -5.68 -4.20 29.12
N MET A 49 -5.04 -4.31 30.29
CA MET A 49 -4.08 -3.32 30.77
C MET A 49 -2.71 -3.58 30.15
N TRP A 50 -2.42 -2.99 28.99
CA TRP A 50 -1.11 -3.12 28.34
C TRP A 50 0.00 -2.42 29.12
N PRO A 51 1.25 -2.95 29.13
CA PRO A 51 2.35 -2.30 29.81
C PRO A 51 2.73 -0.99 29.10
N ALA A 52 3.03 0.05 29.89
CA ALA A 52 3.34 1.39 29.37
C ALA A 52 4.65 1.48 28.58
N SER A 53 5.47 0.42 28.59
CA SER A 53 6.69 0.28 27.78
C SER A 53 6.46 -0.39 26.42
N LEU A 54 5.24 -0.87 26.12
CA LEU A 54 5.00 -1.67 24.92
C LEU A 54 5.16 -0.83 23.66
N LEU A 55 6.10 -1.22 22.80
CA LEU A 55 6.43 -0.55 21.55
C LEU A 55 5.84 -1.27 20.34
N LYS A 56 5.77 -2.61 20.39
CA LYS A 56 5.25 -3.44 19.29
C LYS A 56 4.25 -4.47 19.81
N LEU A 57 3.11 -4.56 19.12
CA LEU A 57 2.06 -5.53 19.39
C LEU A 57 1.62 -6.21 18.09
N ASP A 58 1.59 -7.54 18.11
CA ASP A 58 1.02 -8.38 17.06
C ASP A 58 -0.04 -9.30 17.66
N LEU A 59 -1.27 -9.22 17.17
CA LEU A 59 -2.42 -9.97 17.69
C LEU A 59 -2.55 -11.37 17.10
N GLY A 60 -1.73 -11.73 16.12
CA GLY A 60 -1.75 -13.07 15.52
C GLY A 60 -2.82 -13.26 14.44
N ASN A 61 -2.64 -14.26 13.59
CA ASN A 61 -3.36 -14.38 12.33
C ASN A 61 -4.87 -14.59 12.42
N LEU A 62 -5.39 -15.26 13.45
CA LEU A 62 -6.82 -15.57 13.60
C LEU A 62 -7.58 -14.58 14.49
N PHE A 63 -6.97 -13.45 14.85
CA PHE A 63 -7.64 -12.43 15.66
C PHE A 63 -8.80 -11.78 14.88
N THR A 64 -10.02 -11.89 15.41
CA THR A 64 -11.24 -11.34 14.79
C THR A 64 -12.08 -10.49 15.73
N LYS A 65 -11.57 -10.16 16.92
CA LYS A 65 -12.33 -9.43 17.96
C LYS A 65 -12.35 -7.93 17.71
N PRO A 66 -13.40 -7.22 18.16
CA PRO A 66 -13.50 -5.77 17.99
C PRO A 66 -12.43 -5.03 18.77
N ILE A 67 -12.05 -3.86 18.25
CA ILE A 67 -10.99 -3.01 18.82
C ILE A 67 -11.47 -1.60 19.22
N ALA A 68 -12.76 -1.29 19.08
CA ALA A 68 -13.30 0.04 19.32
C ALA A 68 -13.09 0.53 20.76
N GLU A 69 -13.18 -0.37 21.73
CA GLU A 69 -13.05 -0.07 23.17
C GLU A 69 -11.65 -0.35 23.73
N VAL A 70 -10.67 -0.55 22.87
CA VAL A 70 -9.31 -0.89 23.30
C VAL A 70 -8.55 0.37 23.65
N VAL A 71 -8.06 0.43 24.89
CA VAL A 71 -7.13 1.46 25.34
C VAL A 71 -5.71 1.02 25.03
N TRP A 72 -5.13 1.53 23.94
CA TRP A 72 -3.76 1.21 23.55
C TRP A 72 -2.74 1.95 24.45
N PRO A 73 -1.57 1.35 24.73
CA PRO A 73 -0.54 2.04 25.50
C PRO A 73 0.05 3.18 24.67
N ALA A 74 0.27 4.34 25.31
CA ALA A 74 0.72 5.56 24.62
C ALA A 74 2.08 5.41 23.92
N SER A 75 2.90 4.45 24.36
CA SER A 75 4.21 4.12 23.79
C SER A 75 4.15 3.27 22.51
N LEU A 76 2.98 2.74 22.12
CA LEU A 76 2.88 1.78 21.03
C LEU A 76 3.23 2.44 19.69
N GLN A 77 4.24 1.90 19.02
CA GLN A 77 4.76 2.39 17.75
C GLN A 77 4.35 1.51 16.58
N GLN A 78 4.17 0.21 16.80
CA GLN A 78 3.81 -0.74 15.75
C GLN A 78 2.69 -1.66 16.20
N LEU A 79 1.64 -1.75 15.38
CA LEU A 79 0.49 -2.60 15.64
C LEU A 79 0.15 -3.44 14.41
N SER A 80 -0.02 -4.75 14.62
CA SER A 80 -0.58 -5.69 13.65
C SER A 80 -1.84 -6.31 14.22
N LEU A 81 -2.96 -6.17 13.51
CA LEU A 81 -4.26 -6.73 13.89
C LEU A 81 -4.42 -8.20 13.46
N GLY A 82 -3.57 -8.69 12.55
CA GLY A 82 -3.56 -10.08 12.10
C GLY A 82 -4.39 -10.36 10.85
N TYR A 83 -4.08 -11.47 10.18
CA TYR A 83 -4.64 -11.84 8.88
C TYR A 83 -6.18 -11.81 8.81
N SER A 84 -6.86 -12.36 9.81
CA SER A 84 -8.31 -12.58 9.81
C SER A 84 -9.12 -11.40 10.35
N PHE A 85 -8.47 -10.32 10.78
CA PHE A 85 -9.17 -9.17 11.32
C PHE A 85 -10.11 -8.56 10.27
N ASN A 86 -11.40 -8.54 10.59
CA ASN A 86 -12.44 -8.01 9.74
C ASN A 86 -13.57 -7.42 10.60
N GLN A 87 -13.21 -6.44 11.44
CA GLN A 87 -14.16 -5.68 12.26
C GLN A 87 -14.16 -4.22 11.81
N PRO A 88 -15.28 -3.49 12.00
CA PRO A 88 -15.36 -2.08 11.62
C PRO A 88 -14.34 -1.25 12.39
N ILE A 89 -13.71 -0.32 11.70
CA ILE A 89 -12.81 0.68 12.29
C ILE A 89 -13.60 1.98 12.40
N VAL A 90 -14.38 2.08 13.47
CA VAL A 90 -15.25 3.22 13.77
C VAL A 90 -15.02 3.62 15.23
N GLY A 91 -14.68 4.90 15.45
CA GLY A 91 -14.43 5.42 16.79
C GLY A 91 -13.17 4.89 17.49
N VAL A 92 -12.29 4.19 16.76
CA VAL A 92 -11.03 3.67 17.32
C VAL A 92 -10.08 4.83 17.60
N VAL A 93 -9.61 4.93 18.84
CA VAL A 93 -8.60 5.92 19.26
C VAL A 93 -7.22 5.28 19.19
N TRP A 94 -6.43 5.67 18.19
CA TRP A 94 -5.06 5.15 18.02
C TRP A 94 -4.06 5.84 18.95
N PRO A 95 -3.01 5.15 19.42
CA PRO A 95 -2.01 5.76 20.29
C PRO A 95 -1.18 6.80 19.52
N ALA A 96 -0.84 7.91 20.18
CA ALA A 96 -0.18 9.06 19.57
C ALA A 96 1.23 8.75 19.02
N ALA A 97 1.92 7.75 19.58
CA ALA A 97 3.23 7.32 19.12
C ALA A 97 3.18 6.31 17.95
N LEU A 98 1.98 5.91 17.48
CA LEU A 98 1.86 4.89 16.44
C LEU A 98 2.49 5.36 15.13
N LEU A 99 3.49 4.60 14.66
CA LEU A 99 4.24 4.85 13.43
C LEU A 99 3.78 3.92 12.30
N LYS A 100 3.47 2.65 12.63
CA LYS A 100 3.08 1.64 11.66
C LYS A 100 1.85 0.88 12.10
N LEU A 101 0.87 0.77 11.20
CA LEU A 101 -0.36 0.04 11.41
C LEU A 101 -0.58 -0.96 10.27
N ASP A 102 -0.69 -2.24 10.62
CA ASP A 102 -1.16 -3.31 9.75
C ASP A 102 -2.56 -3.72 10.18
N LEU A 103 -3.53 -3.46 9.30
CA LEU A 103 -4.95 -3.66 9.57
C LEU A 103 -5.43 -5.08 9.27
N GLY A 104 -4.57 -5.96 8.75
CA GLY A 104 -4.91 -7.34 8.45
C GLY A 104 -5.36 -7.57 7.00
N THR A 105 -5.41 -8.85 6.63
CA THR A 105 -5.65 -9.30 5.25
C THR A 105 -7.12 -9.33 4.86
N MET A 106 -7.98 -9.73 5.79
CA MET A 106 -9.40 -9.94 5.53
C MET A 106 -10.26 -8.69 5.77
N LEU A 107 -9.67 -7.55 6.12
CA LEU A 107 -10.43 -6.33 6.43
C LEU A 107 -11.21 -5.83 5.21
N ASN A 108 -12.53 -5.86 5.33
CA ASN A 108 -13.50 -5.34 4.36
C ASN A 108 -14.74 -4.72 5.04
N GLU A 109 -14.67 -4.52 6.36
CA GLU A 109 -15.68 -3.77 7.12
C GLU A 109 -15.51 -2.25 6.97
N PRO A 110 -16.54 -1.45 7.29
CA PRO A 110 -16.49 0.00 7.21
C PRO A 110 -15.34 0.63 8.02
N ILE A 111 -14.73 1.65 7.41
CA ILE A 111 -13.73 2.53 8.02
C ILE A 111 -14.33 3.92 7.95
N ALA A 112 -14.76 4.47 9.09
CA ALA A 112 -15.49 5.72 9.11
C ALA A 112 -15.16 6.53 10.36
N GLY A 113 -15.04 7.86 10.19
CA GLY A 113 -14.73 8.77 11.29
C GLY A 113 -13.39 8.48 11.97
N VAL A 114 -12.46 7.82 11.29
CA VAL A 114 -11.16 7.47 11.85
C VAL A 114 -10.30 8.70 11.97
N VAL A 115 -9.81 8.97 13.18
CA VAL A 115 -8.76 9.94 13.43
C VAL A 115 -7.45 9.17 13.56
N TRP A 116 -6.64 9.20 12.51
CA TRP A 116 -5.32 8.56 12.52
C TRP A 116 -4.38 9.26 13.49
N SER A 117 -3.41 8.52 14.04
CA SER A 117 -2.32 9.11 14.80
C SER A 117 -1.55 10.12 13.95
N ALA A 118 -1.23 11.28 14.52
CA ALA A 118 -0.46 12.33 13.87
C ALA A 118 1.00 11.93 13.59
N SER A 119 1.47 10.84 14.20
CA SER A 119 2.81 10.28 13.97
C SER A 119 2.81 9.13 12.96
N LEU A 120 1.65 8.73 12.43
CA LEU A 120 1.50 7.54 11.62
C LEU A 120 2.20 7.73 10.27
N GLN A 121 3.18 6.87 10.00
CA GLN A 121 4.01 6.92 8.79
C GLN A 121 3.61 5.84 7.79
N GLN A 122 3.06 4.71 8.26
CA GLN A 122 2.72 3.60 7.40
C GLN A 122 1.37 2.98 7.77
N VAL A 123 0.52 2.81 6.76
CA VAL A 123 -0.71 2.01 6.85
C VAL A 123 -0.69 0.91 5.79
N LEU A 124 -0.91 -0.32 6.25
CA LEU A 124 -1.04 -1.49 5.40
C LEU A 124 -2.46 -2.04 5.54
N PHE A 125 -3.20 -2.00 4.45
CA PHE A 125 -4.36 -2.83 4.22
C PHE A 125 -3.88 -4.11 3.54
N GLY A 126 -4.34 -5.26 4.02
CA GLY A 126 -4.07 -6.50 3.33
C GLY A 126 -5.10 -6.78 2.23
N ASN A 127 -5.27 -8.04 1.84
CA ASN A 127 -5.76 -8.37 0.50
C ASN A 127 -7.21 -8.02 0.18
N ASP A 128 -8.12 -7.94 1.14
CA ASP A 128 -9.57 -8.01 0.88
C ASP A 128 -10.34 -6.69 0.98
N LEU A 129 -9.66 -5.55 1.15
CA LEU A 129 -10.33 -4.24 1.21
C LEU A 129 -11.04 -3.95 -0.12
N LYS A 130 -12.37 -4.05 -0.15
CA LYS A 130 -13.21 -3.73 -1.31
C LYS A 130 -14.10 -2.51 -1.05
N ARG A 131 -13.87 -1.80 0.05
CA ARG A 131 -14.61 -0.59 0.45
C ARG A 131 -13.95 0.67 -0.09
N SER A 132 -14.76 1.70 -0.32
CA SER A 132 -14.25 3.01 -0.71
C SER A 132 -13.48 3.65 0.44
N ILE A 133 -12.43 4.38 0.10
CA ILE A 133 -11.64 5.22 1.02
C ILE A 133 -11.93 6.72 0.83
N VAL A 134 -12.89 7.08 -0.02
CA VAL A 134 -13.29 8.47 -0.24
C VAL A 134 -13.83 9.05 1.05
N GLY A 135 -13.35 10.25 1.41
CA GLY A 135 -13.70 10.93 2.66
C GLY A 135 -12.81 10.58 3.85
N LEU A 136 -11.89 9.61 3.72
CA LEU A 136 -10.85 9.41 4.74
C LEU A 136 -9.83 10.56 4.70
N VAL A 137 -9.51 11.10 5.88
CA VAL A 137 -8.51 12.15 6.06
C VAL A 137 -7.21 11.50 6.55
N TRP A 138 -6.22 11.38 5.66
CA TRP A 138 -4.92 10.80 6.01
C TRP A 138 -4.03 11.77 6.80
N PRO A 139 -3.20 11.30 7.74
CA PRO A 139 -2.34 12.18 8.52
C PRO A 139 -1.20 12.74 7.65
N ALA A 140 -0.79 13.98 7.93
CA ALA A 140 0.27 14.68 7.20
C ALA A 140 1.67 14.05 7.37
N SER A 141 1.82 13.07 8.26
CA SER A 141 3.02 12.27 8.46
C SER A 141 3.07 11.01 7.57
N LEU A 142 1.98 10.66 6.88
CA LEU A 142 1.87 9.37 6.19
C LEU A 142 2.85 9.31 5.01
N LEU A 143 3.78 8.38 5.07
CA LEU A 143 4.81 8.15 4.05
C LEU A 143 4.45 7.00 3.13
N LYS A 144 3.78 5.96 3.66
CA LYS A 144 3.44 4.74 2.92
C LYS A 144 2.01 4.31 3.17
N LEU A 145 1.29 4.06 2.09
CA LEU A 145 -0.06 3.52 2.11
C LEU A 145 -0.15 2.36 1.11
N ASP A 146 -0.57 1.20 1.59
CA ASP A 146 -0.92 0.06 0.75
C ASP A 146 -2.39 -0.27 0.99
N LEU A 147 -3.24 -0.15 -0.03
CA LEU A 147 -4.68 -0.46 0.03
C LEU A 147 -4.98 -1.94 -0.18
N GLY A 148 -3.95 -2.74 -0.50
CA GLY A 148 -4.04 -4.18 -0.54
C GLY A 148 -4.59 -4.76 -1.83
N ARG A 149 -4.34 -6.06 -2.05
CA ARG A 149 -4.38 -6.68 -3.39
C ARG A 149 -5.70 -6.55 -4.15
N ARG A 150 -6.86 -6.63 -3.49
CA ARG A 150 -8.18 -6.62 -4.16
C ARG A 150 -8.87 -5.26 -4.14
N PHE A 151 -8.21 -4.20 -3.68
CA PHE A 151 -8.79 -2.86 -3.75
C PHE A 151 -9.02 -2.45 -5.20
N ASN A 152 -10.26 -2.08 -5.50
CA ASN A 152 -10.70 -1.71 -6.85
C ASN A 152 -11.86 -0.70 -6.80
N GLN A 153 -11.80 0.22 -5.84
CA GLN A 153 -12.80 1.28 -5.68
C GLN A 153 -12.29 2.61 -6.24
N PRO A 154 -13.18 3.49 -6.74
CA PRO A 154 -12.76 4.78 -7.28
C PRO A 154 -11.97 5.60 -6.25
N VAL A 155 -10.93 6.28 -6.72
CA VAL A 155 -10.09 7.17 -5.89
C VAL A 155 -10.27 8.65 -6.24
N ALA A 156 -11.23 8.96 -7.12
CA ALA A 156 -11.62 10.35 -7.38
C ALA A 156 -12.12 11.01 -6.09
N GLY A 157 -11.59 12.21 -5.79
CA GLY A 157 -11.91 12.93 -4.55
C GLY A 157 -11.14 12.47 -3.30
N VAL A 158 -10.23 11.49 -3.40
CA VAL A 158 -9.32 11.17 -2.30
C VAL A 158 -8.25 12.26 -2.19
N VAL A 159 -8.09 12.83 -0.99
CA VAL A 159 -7.04 13.80 -0.68
C VAL A 159 -5.83 13.06 -0.12
N TRP A 160 -4.79 12.91 -0.95
CA TRP A 160 -3.53 12.29 -0.54
C TRP A 160 -2.65 13.28 0.24
N PRO A 161 -1.99 12.86 1.34
CA PRO A 161 -1.13 13.77 2.09
C PRO A 161 0.15 14.07 1.29
N ALA A 162 0.65 15.30 1.40
CA ALA A 162 1.83 15.76 0.66
C ALA A 162 3.11 14.96 0.99
N SER A 163 3.14 14.33 2.16
CA SER A 163 4.21 13.45 2.64
C SER A 163 4.21 12.06 1.99
N LEU A 164 3.17 11.66 1.26
CA LEU A 164 3.00 10.28 0.80
C LEU A 164 4.02 9.93 -0.29
N LEU A 165 5.02 9.14 0.09
CA LEU A 165 6.12 8.69 -0.75
C LEU A 165 5.79 7.39 -1.51
N GLN A 166 5.02 6.50 -0.90
CA GLN A 166 4.66 5.19 -1.46
C GLN A 166 3.15 5.00 -1.38
N LEU A 167 2.52 4.75 -2.53
CA LEU A 167 1.10 4.38 -2.60
C LEU A 167 0.95 3.11 -3.44
N SER A 168 0.37 2.06 -2.86
CA SER A 168 -0.07 0.86 -3.56
C SER A 168 -1.60 0.82 -3.52
N LEU A 169 -2.25 0.79 -4.69
CA LEU A 169 -3.71 0.62 -4.80
C LEU A 169 -4.13 -0.85 -4.95
N GLY A 170 -3.17 -1.78 -5.04
CA GLY A 170 -3.46 -3.20 -5.13
C GLY A 170 -3.49 -3.76 -6.54
N LEU A 171 -3.28 -5.08 -6.65
CA LEU A 171 -3.17 -5.80 -7.92
C LEU A 171 -4.42 -5.72 -8.79
N SER A 172 -5.60 -5.74 -8.18
CA SER A 172 -6.90 -5.75 -8.85
C SER A 172 -7.45 -4.36 -9.17
N PHE A 173 -6.73 -3.29 -8.85
CA PHE A 173 -7.21 -1.93 -9.12
C PHE A 173 -7.31 -1.70 -10.63
N ASN A 174 -8.51 -1.34 -11.08
CA ASN A 174 -8.84 -1.12 -12.48
C ASN A 174 -9.98 -0.08 -12.61
N GLN A 175 -9.93 0.96 -11.77
CA GLN A 175 -10.86 2.10 -11.85
C GLN A 175 -10.24 3.27 -12.62
N PRO A 176 -11.06 4.11 -13.28
CA PRO A 176 -10.57 5.31 -13.93
C PRO A 176 -9.84 6.22 -12.94
N PHE A 177 -8.75 6.83 -13.41
CA PHE A 177 -7.92 7.71 -12.59
C PHE A 177 -8.24 9.21 -12.76
N VAL A 178 -9.35 9.53 -13.45
CA VAL A 178 -9.75 10.90 -13.77
C VAL A 178 -9.99 11.73 -12.51
N GLY A 179 -9.39 12.92 -12.45
CA GLY A 179 -9.59 13.88 -11.35
C GLY A 179 -8.83 13.58 -10.05
N ALA A 180 -7.99 12.54 -10.01
CA ALA A 180 -7.12 12.31 -8.86
C ALA A 180 -5.92 13.26 -8.88
N VAL A 181 -5.70 13.97 -7.77
CA VAL A 181 -4.63 14.97 -7.62
C VAL A 181 -3.44 14.35 -6.91
N TRP A 182 -2.29 14.30 -7.57
CA TRP A 182 -1.05 13.83 -6.97
C TRP A 182 -0.36 14.91 -6.14
N ALA A 183 0.22 14.52 -5.00
CA ALA A 183 1.22 15.34 -4.33
C ALA A 183 2.42 15.56 -5.27
N SER A 184 2.79 16.84 -5.46
CA SER A 184 3.58 17.37 -6.57
C SER A 184 5.10 17.09 -6.51
N SER A 185 5.55 16.03 -5.83
CA SER A 185 6.98 15.73 -5.61
C SER A 185 7.42 14.32 -6.02
N ARG A 186 6.55 13.55 -6.70
CA ARG A 186 6.87 12.15 -7.05
C ARG A 186 7.81 12.05 -8.26
N GLN A 187 8.89 11.28 -8.09
CA GLN A 187 9.91 11.07 -9.13
C GLN A 187 9.73 9.74 -9.88
N LYS A 188 8.97 8.78 -9.35
CA LYS A 188 8.77 7.46 -9.98
C LYS A 188 7.30 7.03 -9.92
N LEU A 189 6.94 6.05 -10.75
CA LEU A 189 5.59 5.55 -10.88
C LEU A 189 5.66 4.19 -11.58
N SER A 190 5.12 3.14 -10.98
CA SER A 190 5.19 1.78 -11.55
C SER A 190 3.90 1.03 -11.26
N PHE A 191 3.20 0.63 -12.30
CA PHE A 191 1.97 -0.11 -12.25
C PHE A 191 2.31 -1.59 -12.30
N GLY A 192 1.86 -2.37 -11.32
CA GLY A 192 1.90 -3.83 -11.38
C GLY A 192 3.23 -4.48 -10.98
N TYR A 193 3.16 -5.82 -11.01
CA TYR A 193 4.00 -6.79 -10.30
C TYR A 193 5.51 -6.51 -10.35
N TYR A 194 6.15 -6.65 -9.18
CA TYR A 194 7.57 -6.49 -8.83
C TYR A 194 8.02 -5.10 -8.35
N TYR A 195 7.62 -4.67 -7.15
CA TYR A 195 8.51 -3.83 -6.34
C TYR A 195 8.51 -4.24 -4.87
N ASN A 196 9.37 -5.22 -4.57
CA ASN A 196 9.87 -5.49 -3.22
C ASN A 196 11.24 -4.81 -3.00
N GLN A 197 11.44 -3.64 -3.59
CA GLN A 197 12.63 -2.82 -3.34
C GLN A 197 12.16 -1.48 -2.80
N ASP A 198 12.86 -0.98 -1.79
CA ASP A 198 12.67 0.32 -1.13
C ASP A 198 12.91 1.49 -2.09
N VAL A 199 12.06 1.60 -3.12
CA VAL A 199 12.11 2.69 -4.07
C VAL A 199 11.22 3.79 -3.54
N VAL A 200 11.85 4.88 -3.14
CA VAL A 200 11.15 6.11 -2.75
C VAL A 200 10.42 6.67 -3.97
N GLY A 201 9.16 7.06 -3.77
CA GLY A 201 8.39 7.75 -4.79
C GLY A 201 7.68 6.85 -5.79
N VAL A 202 7.26 5.62 -5.44
CA VAL A 202 6.50 4.72 -6.33
C VAL A 202 5.01 4.82 -6.06
N LEU A 203 4.21 4.98 -7.13
CA LEU A 203 2.79 4.67 -7.13
C LEU A 203 2.58 3.36 -7.88
N ASP A 204 1.81 2.45 -7.31
CA ASP A 204 1.42 1.17 -7.92
C ASP A 204 -0.10 1.12 -8.13
N LEU A 205 -0.53 1.13 -9.41
CA LEU A 205 -1.93 0.97 -9.80
C LEU A 205 -2.33 -0.49 -10.04
N GLY A 206 -1.44 -1.46 -9.84
CA GLY A 206 -1.76 -2.88 -9.93
C GLY A 206 -1.50 -3.54 -11.28
N ARG A 207 -1.55 -4.87 -11.27
CA ARG A 207 -1.33 -5.74 -12.45
C ARG A 207 -2.47 -5.62 -13.45
N GLU A 208 -3.70 -5.49 -12.94
CA GLU A 208 -4.96 -5.53 -13.71
C GLU A 208 -5.37 -4.16 -14.27
N PHE A 209 -4.62 -3.09 -14.00
CA PHE A 209 -4.97 -1.76 -14.49
C PHE A 209 -4.91 -1.71 -16.03
N ASN A 210 -6.07 -1.50 -16.65
CA ASN A 210 -6.22 -1.41 -18.10
C ASN A 210 -7.24 -0.32 -18.49
N GLN A 211 -7.21 0.82 -17.79
CA GLN A 211 -8.08 1.97 -18.09
C GLN A 211 -7.37 3.02 -18.94
N PRO A 212 -8.10 3.80 -19.76
CA PRO A 212 -7.52 4.89 -20.54
C PRO A 212 -6.78 5.91 -19.66
N VAL A 213 -5.64 6.39 -20.15
CA VAL A 213 -4.77 7.32 -19.40
C VAL A 213 -4.61 8.70 -20.05
N ALA A 214 -5.43 9.02 -21.06
CA ALA A 214 -5.37 10.28 -21.79
C ALA A 214 -5.66 11.51 -20.90
N GLU A 215 -6.57 11.37 -19.93
CA GLU A 215 -6.99 12.45 -19.02
C GLU A 215 -6.25 12.46 -17.67
N VAL A 216 -5.20 11.65 -17.53
CA VAL A 216 -4.44 11.57 -16.28
C VAL A 216 -3.48 12.75 -16.19
N MET A 217 -3.62 13.53 -15.11
CA MET A 217 -2.65 14.59 -14.77
C MET A 217 -1.45 13.96 -14.07
N TRP A 218 -0.36 13.72 -14.79
CA TRP A 218 0.87 13.16 -14.21
C TRP A 218 1.66 14.20 -13.40
N PRO A 219 2.40 13.79 -12.35
CA PRO A 219 3.33 14.68 -11.66
C PRO A 219 4.38 15.25 -12.62
N THR A 220 4.60 16.56 -12.59
CA THR A 220 5.56 17.24 -13.47
C THR A 220 7.02 16.85 -13.20
N SER A 221 7.31 16.28 -12.02
CA SER A 221 8.62 15.78 -11.62
C SER A 221 8.87 14.30 -11.95
N LEU A 222 7.92 13.63 -12.62
CA LEU A 222 7.99 12.19 -12.84
C LEU A 222 9.11 11.83 -13.83
N GLN A 223 10.02 10.93 -13.42
CA GLN A 223 11.16 10.49 -14.22
C GLN A 223 11.02 9.06 -14.74
N GLN A 224 10.25 8.20 -14.06
CA GLN A 224 10.08 6.80 -14.46
C GLN A 224 8.60 6.43 -14.40
N LEU A 225 8.10 5.82 -15.48
CA LEU A 225 6.73 5.35 -15.63
C LEU A 225 6.75 3.93 -16.19
N SER A 226 6.23 2.97 -15.44
CA SER A 226 6.06 1.59 -15.93
C SER A 226 4.59 1.21 -15.88
N PHE A 227 4.01 0.69 -16.96
CA PHE A 227 2.62 0.22 -17.01
C PHE A 227 2.49 -1.26 -16.60
N GLY A 228 1.30 -1.63 -16.13
CA GLY A 228 1.01 -2.95 -15.56
C GLY A 228 0.88 -4.03 -16.63
N TYR A 229 0.98 -5.29 -16.20
CA TYR A 229 1.05 -6.48 -17.07
C TYR A 229 -0.04 -6.52 -18.15
N TYR A 230 -1.28 -6.16 -17.79
CA TYR A 230 -2.46 -6.20 -18.67
C TYR A 230 -2.81 -4.87 -19.35
N PHE A 231 -1.98 -3.82 -19.17
CA PHE A 231 -2.26 -2.53 -19.80
C PHE A 231 -2.11 -2.62 -21.32
N ASP A 232 -3.19 -2.38 -22.04
CA ASP A 232 -3.27 -2.39 -23.51
C ASP A 232 -4.23 -1.31 -24.03
N GLN A 233 -4.17 -0.11 -23.44
CA GLN A 233 -4.99 1.04 -23.89
C GLN A 233 -4.20 1.94 -24.86
N PRO A 234 -4.88 2.59 -25.82
CA PRO A 234 -4.26 3.56 -26.71
C PRO A 234 -3.56 4.68 -25.93
N ILE A 235 -2.35 5.04 -26.38
CA ILE A 235 -1.52 6.08 -25.74
C ILE A 235 -1.38 7.35 -26.59
N PHE A 236 -2.11 7.43 -27.71
CA PHE A 236 -2.20 8.64 -28.50
C PHE A 236 -2.89 9.75 -27.68
N GLY A 237 -2.37 10.98 -27.78
CA GLY A 237 -2.91 12.13 -27.03
C GLY A 237 -2.59 12.15 -25.53
N VAL A 238 -1.89 11.14 -24.99
CA VAL A 238 -1.48 11.12 -23.57
C VAL A 238 -0.40 12.17 -23.33
N VAL A 239 -0.75 13.22 -22.59
CA VAL A 239 0.18 14.24 -22.11
C VAL A 239 1.11 13.60 -21.08
N ARG A 240 2.42 13.55 -21.37
CA ARG A 240 3.42 12.97 -20.47
C ARG A 240 4.30 14.05 -19.86
N PRO A 241 4.81 13.84 -18.63
CA PRO A 241 5.65 14.82 -17.98
C PRO A 241 6.97 14.99 -18.73
N ALA A 242 7.38 16.25 -18.93
CA ALA A 242 8.58 16.60 -19.69
C ALA A 242 9.89 16.14 -19.03
N SER A 243 9.85 15.68 -17.77
CA SER A 243 10.96 15.09 -17.04
C SER A 243 11.09 13.58 -17.22
N LEU A 244 10.18 12.92 -17.95
CA LEU A 244 10.13 11.46 -18.04
C LEU A 244 11.36 10.91 -18.79
N GLN A 245 12.17 10.12 -18.10
CA GLN A 245 13.41 9.53 -18.62
C GLN A 245 13.25 8.05 -18.98
N GLN A 246 12.36 7.32 -18.28
CA GLN A 246 12.15 5.89 -18.52
C GLN A 246 10.65 5.62 -18.64
N LEU A 247 10.28 4.90 -19.70
CA LEU A 247 8.92 4.45 -19.95
C LEU A 247 8.94 2.97 -20.29
N SER A 248 8.20 2.16 -19.55
CA SER A 248 8.03 0.73 -19.83
C SER A 248 6.56 0.38 -19.93
N PHE A 249 6.20 -0.41 -20.92
CA PHE A 249 4.87 -0.97 -21.09
C PHE A 249 4.81 -2.41 -20.59
N GLY A 250 3.60 -2.84 -20.20
CA GLY A 250 3.35 -4.18 -19.71
C GLY A 250 3.45 -5.26 -20.78
N TYR A 251 3.40 -6.52 -20.35
CA TYR A 251 3.57 -7.69 -21.21
C TYR A 251 2.62 -7.70 -22.41
N TYR A 252 1.34 -7.35 -22.21
CA TYR A 252 0.31 -7.41 -23.24
C TYR A 252 0.15 -6.17 -24.11
N PHE A 253 0.92 -5.09 -23.87
CA PHE A 253 0.76 -3.87 -24.64
C PHE A 253 1.04 -4.12 -26.14
N ASN A 254 0.06 -3.83 -26.98
CA ASN A 254 0.14 -4.01 -28.42
C ASN A 254 -0.72 -3.00 -29.18
N GLN A 255 -0.65 -1.73 -28.77
CA GLN A 255 -1.34 -0.62 -29.46
C GLN A 255 -0.45 0.07 -30.49
N PRO A 256 -1.02 0.67 -31.55
CA PRO A 256 -0.26 1.46 -32.52
C PRO A 256 0.48 2.65 -31.89
N ILE A 257 1.71 2.92 -32.33
CA ILE A 257 2.55 4.00 -31.79
C ILE A 257 3.00 5.06 -32.81
N ALA A 258 2.52 4.99 -34.05
CA ALA A 258 2.95 5.91 -35.13
C ALA A 258 2.66 7.39 -34.81
N GLU A 259 1.52 7.68 -34.19
CA GLU A 259 1.07 9.05 -33.88
C GLU A 259 1.48 9.53 -32.47
N VAL A 260 2.31 8.75 -31.78
CA VAL A 260 2.63 8.99 -30.36
C VAL A 260 3.74 10.03 -30.23
N VAL A 261 3.45 11.14 -29.52
CA VAL A 261 4.43 12.19 -29.21
C VAL A 261 5.21 11.84 -27.93
N TRP A 262 6.42 11.30 -28.08
CA TRP A 262 7.26 10.90 -26.94
C TRP A 262 7.90 12.10 -26.21
N PRO A 263 8.12 12.03 -24.89
CA PRO A 263 8.82 13.07 -24.14
C PRO A 263 10.25 13.29 -24.66
N THR A 264 10.66 14.55 -24.77
CA THR A 264 12.00 14.92 -25.28
C THR A 264 13.15 14.54 -24.35
N SER A 265 12.86 14.15 -23.12
CA SER A 265 13.81 13.67 -22.12
C SER A 265 13.92 12.15 -22.06
N LEU A 266 13.14 11.41 -22.86
CA LEU A 266 13.04 9.96 -22.75
C LEU A 266 14.36 9.30 -23.16
N LEU A 267 14.98 8.57 -22.23
CA LEU A 267 16.26 7.87 -22.42
C LEU A 267 16.05 6.38 -22.68
N LYS A 268 15.08 5.76 -21.99
CA LYS A 268 14.76 4.34 -22.09
C LYS A 268 13.28 4.13 -22.41
N LEU A 269 13.00 3.30 -23.41
CA LEU A 269 11.67 2.88 -23.76
C LEU A 269 11.61 1.36 -23.89
N ASP A 270 10.68 0.74 -23.17
CA ASP A 270 10.32 -0.66 -23.34
C ASP A 270 8.85 -0.74 -23.78
N LEU A 271 8.60 -1.37 -24.93
CA LEU A 271 7.25 -1.50 -25.51
C LEU A 271 6.51 -2.75 -25.02
N GLY A 272 7.14 -3.61 -24.21
CA GLY A 272 6.54 -4.84 -23.73
C GLY A 272 6.75 -6.02 -24.68
N SER A 273 6.56 -7.24 -24.16
CA SER A 273 6.95 -8.48 -24.85
C SER A 273 6.01 -8.88 -25.99
N MET A 274 4.74 -8.50 -25.95
CA MET A 274 3.74 -8.83 -26.98
C MET A 274 3.57 -7.74 -28.05
N PHE A 275 4.37 -6.67 -28.00
CA PHE A 275 4.29 -5.60 -28.99
C PHE A 275 4.68 -6.11 -30.39
N ASN A 276 3.74 -6.00 -31.33
CA ASN A 276 3.86 -6.46 -32.71
C ASN A 276 3.17 -5.51 -33.69
N ASN A 277 3.11 -4.21 -33.38
CA ASN A 277 2.63 -3.20 -34.32
C ASN A 277 3.78 -2.66 -35.20
N PRO A 278 3.48 -2.22 -36.43
CA PRO A 278 4.47 -1.56 -37.28
C PRO A 278 5.07 -0.33 -36.58
N ILE A 279 6.37 -0.12 -36.79
CA ILE A 279 7.10 1.06 -36.31
C ILE A 279 7.38 2.09 -37.42
N ASP A 280 6.83 1.87 -38.60
CA ASP A 280 6.95 2.79 -39.72
C ASP A 280 6.28 4.13 -39.40
N GLY A 281 6.98 5.23 -39.68
CA GLY A 281 6.48 6.58 -39.39
C GLY A 281 6.57 7.02 -37.93
N VAL A 282 7.07 6.18 -37.01
CA VAL A 282 7.27 6.57 -35.61
C VAL A 282 8.37 7.61 -35.48
N VAL A 283 8.06 8.72 -34.82
CA VAL A 283 9.02 9.80 -34.53
C VAL A 283 9.62 9.59 -33.14
N TRP A 284 10.82 9.00 -33.08
CA TRP A 284 11.53 8.76 -31.82
C TRP A 284 12.13 10.04 -31.21
N PRO A 285 12.15 10.19 -29.86
CA PRO A 285 12.80 11.33 -29.24
C PRO A 285 14.32 11.23 -29.40
N LYS A 286 14.98 12.35 -29.73
CA LYS A 286 16.44 12.39 -29.98
C LYS A 286 17.29 11.95 -28.77
N SER A 287 16.71 12.00 -27.57
CA SER A 287 17.35 11.57 -26.33
C SER A 287 17.35 10.06 -26.13
N LEU A 288 16.60 9.29 -26.94
CA LEU A 288 16.44 7.85 -26.73
C LEU A 288 17.76 7.12 -26.90
N GLN A 289 18.21 6.46 -25.84
CA GLN A 289 19.44 5.68 -25.80
C GLN A 289 19.17 4.17 -25.86
N GLN A 290 17.99 3.75 -25.40
CA GLN A 290 17.63 2.34 -25.30
C GLN A 290 16.18 2.12 -25.71
N LEU A 291 15.99 1.22 -26.68
CA LEU A 291 14.69 0.72 -27.12
C LEU A 291 14.64 -0.79 -26.92
N GLY A 292 13.74 -1.24 -26.05
CA GLY A 292 13.59 -2.64 -25.67
C GLY A 292 14.68 -3.10 -24.69
N GLU A 293 14.25 -3.61 -23.53
CA GLU A 293 14.98 -4.67 -22.86
C GLU A 293 14.13 -5.93 -23.01
N ARG A 294 14.76 -7.09 -23.20
CA ARG A 294 14.09 -8.36 -22.89
C ARG A 294 13.79 -8.29 -21.39
N SER A 295 12.60 -7.82 -21.03
CA SER A 295 12.05 -8.13 -19.74
C SER A 295 12.04 -9.65 -19.65
N THR A 296 12.93 -10.21 -18.84
CA THR A 296 13.01 -11.65 -18.57
C THR A 296 11.84 -12.10 -17.69
N THR A 297 10.69 -11.46 -17.82
CA THR A 297 9.42 -11.87 -17.23
C THR A 297 8.95 -13.13 -17.94
N THR A 298 9.64 -14.24 -17.66
CA THR A 298 9.02 -15.55 -17.66
C THR A 298 7.79 -15.48 -16.76
N PRO A 299 6.64 -15.98 -17.20
CA PRO A 299 5.43 -15.99 -16.40
C PRO A 299 5.68 -16.85 -15.14
N PRO A 300 5.41 -16.37 -13.92
CA PRO A 300 5.10 -17.26 -12.82
C PRO A 300 3.62 -17.65 -12.93
N GLU A 301 3.36 -18.94 -12.73
CA GLU A 301 2.04 -19.55 -12.57
C GLU A 301 1.14 -18.81 -11.55
#